data_AF-A0A1F2Z1H7-F1
#
_entry.id   AF-A0A1F2Z1H7-F1
#
_cell.length_a   1.000
_cell.length_b   1.000
_cell.length_c   1.000
_cell.angle_alpha   90.00
_cell.angle_beta   90.00
_cell.angle_gamma   90.00
#
_symmetry.space_group_name_H-M   'P 1'
#
loop_
_entity.id
_entity.type
_entity.pdbx_description
1 polymer ?
#
loop_
_entity_poly.entity_id
_entity_poly.type
_entity_poly.pdbx_seq_one_letter_code
_entity_poly.pdbx_strand_id
1 'polypeptide(L)'
;MRQWTDQQRADAATRARLYRPWARSTGPRSALGKFISSRNSYKHGRFTYEKRLLGWYVRLAALRIKQLKTRLNYQDQKRENELIEKYGLPTPFRPDRMAFYPYFAVHPLHEKRKRVHTPRKKSQAQEMFDFFTSLSDD
;
A
#
# COMPACT_ATOMS: atom_id res chain seq x y z
N MET A 1 -6.18 -8.07 -24.05
CA MET A 1 -7.22 -9.05 -23.65
C MET A 1 -6.97 -10.35 -24.42
N ARG A 2 -7.06 -11.52 -23.77
CA ARG A 2 -6.84 -12.81 -24.44
C ARG A 2 -8.02 -13.12 -25.37
N GLN A 3 -7.77 -13.17 -26.68
CA GLN A 3 -8.77 -13.58 -27.66
C GLN A 3 -8.86 -15.11 -27.67
N TRP A 4 -10.06 -15.65 -27.53
CA TRP A 4 -10.29 -17.09 -27.56
C TRP A 4 -10.29 -17.57 -29.00
N THR A 5 -9.55 -18.66 -29.27
CA THR A 5 -9.64 -19.35 -30.56
C THR A 5 -10.95 -20.14 -30.67
N ASP A 6 -11.37 -20.46 -31.89
CA ASP A 6 -12.61 -21.21 -32.12
C ASP A 6 -12.61 -22.58 -31.47
N GLN A 7 -11.45 -23.26 -31.48
CA GLN A 7 -11.28 -24.53 -30.79
C GLN A 7 -11.48 -24.39 -29.27
N GLN A 8 -10.94 -23.33 -28.65
CA GLN A 8 -11.14 -23.08 -27.22
C GLN A 8 -12.61 -22.77 -26.87
N ARG A 9 -13.32 -22.08 -27.77
CA ARG A 9 -14.77 -21.86 -27.62
C ARG A 9 -15.54 -23.19 -27.71
N ALA A 10 -15.17 -24.05 -28.66
CA ALA A 10 -15.77 -25.38 -28.80
C ALA A 10 -15.52 -26.25 -27.56
N ASP A 11 -14.28 -26.31 -27.06
CA ASP A 11 -13.91 -27.08 -25.87
C ASP A 11 -14.57 -26.57 -24.58
N ALA A 12 -14.81 -25.26 -24.48
CA ALA A 12 -15.60 -24.71 -23.39
C ALA A 12 -17.09 -25.05 -23.54
N ALA A 13 -17.62 -25.03 -24.77
CA ALA A 13 -19.01 -25.40 -25.02
C ALA A 13 -19.27 -26.88 -24.71
N THR A 14 -18.36 -27.79 -25.08
CA THR A 14 -18.46 -29.22 -24.75
C THR A 14 -18.43 -29.43 -23.25
N ARG A 15 -17.49 -28.79 -22.53
CA ARG A 15 -17.45 -28.84 -21.05
C ARG A 15 -18.72 -28.28 -20.41
N ALA A 16 -19.24 -27.15 -20.89
CA ALA A 16 -20.46 -26.57 -20.37
C ALA A 16 -21.67 -27.51 -20.55
N ARG A 17 -21.79 -28.16 -21.72
CA ARG A 17 -22.84 -29.15 -22.01
C ARG A 17 -22.68 -30.44 -21.21
N LEU A 18 -21.45 -30.87 -20.93
CA LEU A 18 -21.19 -32.06 -20.11
C LEU A 18 -21.60 -31.82 -18.65
N TYR A 19 -21.13 -30.73 -18.05
CA TYR A 19 -21.34 -30.46 -16.62
C TYR A 19 -22.70 -29.84 -16.32
N ARG A 20 -23.36 -29.22 -17.31
CA ARG A 20 -24.69 -28.60 -17.22
C ARG A 20 -24.89 -27.84 -15.91
N PRO A 21 -24.03 -26.86 -15.56
CA PRO A 21 -24.08 -26.19 -14.26
C PRO A 21 -25.46 -25.56 -13.96
N TRP A 22 -26.23 -25.20 -15.00
CA TRP A 22 -27.59 -24.70 -14.88
C TRP A 22 -28.61 -25.74 -14.38
N ALA A 23 -28.36 -27.05 -14.57
CA ALA A 23 -29.25 -28.12 -14.13
C ALA A 23 -29.42 -28.17 -12.60
N ARG A 24 -28.40 -27.71 -11.86
CA ARG A 24 -28.42 -27.56 -10.40
C ARG A 24 -28.65 -26.12 -9.94
N SER A 25 -29.00 -25.21 -10.85
CA SER A 25 -29.26 -23.82 -10.44
C SER A 25 -30.47 -23.75 -9.51
N THR A 26 -30.25 -23.25 -8.30
CA THR A 26 -31.27 -23.07 -7.25
C THR A 26 -31.91 -21.67 -7.31
N GLY A 27 -31.96 -21.08 -8.51
CA GLY A 27 -32.57 -19.77 -8.72
C GLY A 27 -34.08 -19.77 -8.41
N PRO A 28 -34.67 -18.59 -8.17
CA PRO A 28 -36.09 -18.49 -7.85
C PRO A 28 -36.97 -18.96 -9.02
N ARG A 29 -37.75 -20.04 -8.80
CA ARG A 29 -38.66 -20.61 -9.80
C ARG A 29 -40.05 -19.96 -9.79
N SER A 30 -40.47 -19.39 -8.65
CA SER A 30 -41.76 -18.71 -8.49
C SER A 30 -41.69 -17.23 -8.90
N ALA A 31 -42.85 -16.66 -9.28
CA ALA A 31 -42.96 -15.23 -9.58
C ALA A 31 -42.57 -14.35 -8.38
N LEU A 32 -43.01 -14.74 -7.17
CA LEU A 32 -42.63 -14.09 -5.92
C LEU A 32 -41.12 -14.16 -5.67
N GLY A 33 -40.49 -15.31 -5.89
CA GLY A 33 -39.03 -15.45 -5.76
C GLY A 33 -38.26 -14.57 -6.75
N LYS A 34 -38.73 -14.46 -8.00
CA LYS A 34 -38.12 -13.59 -9.01
C LYS A 34 -38.24 -12.11 -8.62
N PHE A 35 -39.40 -11.69 -8.10
CA PHE A 35 -39.61 -10.33 -7.60
C PHE A 35 -38.71 -9.99 -6.40
N ILE A 36 -38.48 -10.94 -5.49
CA ILE A 36 -37.53 -10.73 -4.38
C ILE A 36 -36.10 -10.63 -4.92
N SER A 37 -35.69 -11.53 -5.81
CA SER A 37 -34.34 -11.55 -6.36
C SER A 37 -34.01 -10.31 -7.21
N SER A 38 -34.99 -9.72 -7.90
CA SER A 38 -34.76 -8.48 -8.67
C SER A 38 -34.39 -7.29 -7.79
N ARG A 39 -34.76 -7.33 -6.51
CA ARG A 39 -34.45 -6.29 -5.52
C ARG A 39 -33.08 -6.46 -4.87
N ASN A 40 -32.34 -7.53 -5.12
CA ASN A 40 -31.00 -7.73 -4.55
C ASN A 40 -30.02 -6.62 -4.94
N SER A 41 -30.19 -6.03 -6.14
CA SER A 41 -29.42 -4.85 -6.56
C SER A 41 -29.64 -3.64 -5.65
N TYR A 42 -30.82 -3.49 -5.04
CA TYR A 42 -31.07 -2.43 -4.07
C TYR A 42 -30.35 -2.68 -2.75
N LYS A 43 -30.23 -3.95 -2.33
CA LYS A 43 -29.56 -4.33 -1.09
C LYS A 43 -28.04 -4.23 -1.17
N HIS A 44 -27.45 -4.59 -2.32
CA HIS A 44 -26.00 -4.78 -2.44
C HIS A 44 -25.33 -3.97 -3.57
N GLY A 45 -26.09 -3.29 -4.43
CA GLY A 45 -25.56 -2.61 -5.62
C GLY A 45 -25.83 -1.10 -5.69
N ARG A 46 -27.03 -0.66 -5.28
CA ARG A 46 -27.52 0.71 -5.59
C ARG A 46 -26.69 1.84 -4.99
N PHE A 47 -26.08 1.62 -3.82
CA PHE A 47 -25.31 2.66 -3.13
C PHE A 47 -23.83 2.28 -2.98
N THR A 48 -23.37 1.28 -3.71
CA THR A 48 -22.02 0.71 -3.50
C THR A 48 -20.94 1.67 -3.95
N TYR A 49 -21.20 2.46 -4.99
CA TYR A 49 -20.26 3.50 -5.45
C TYR A 49 -20.22 4.68 -4.48
N GLU A 50 -21.38 5.22 -4.12
CA GLU A 50 -21.51 6.37 -3.21
C GLU A 50 -20.94 6.04 -1.83
N LYS A 51 -21.22 4.83 -1.30
CA LYS A 51 -20.66 4.38 -0.01
C LYS A 51 -19.13 4.25 -0.06
N ARG A 52 -18.57 3.77 -1.18
CA ARG A 52 -17.12 3.71 -1.39
C ARG A 52 -16.52 5.11 -1.44
N LEU A 53 -17.15 6.01 -2.18
CA LEU A 53 -16.74 7.41 -2.30
C LEU A 53 -16.76 8.11 -0.94
N LEU A 54 -17.86 8.01 -0.18
CA LEU A 54 -17.98 8.54 1.18
C LEU A 54 -16.92 7.93 2.11
N GLY A 55 -16.71 6.61 2.05
CA GLY A 55 -15.66 5.95 2.82
C GLY A 55 -14.26 6.44 2.46
N TRP A 56 -14.02 6.83 1.21
CA TRP A 56 -12.75 7.42 0.78
C TRP A 56 -12.56 8.83 1.36
N TYR A 57 -13.59 9.68 1.29
CA TYR A 57 -13.57 11.02 1.90
C TYR A 57 -13.35 10.99 3.41
N VAL A 58 -13.99 10.07 4.13
CA VAL A 58 -13.79 9.91 5.59
C VAL A 58 -12.34 9.53 5.91
N ARG A 59 -11.73 8.63 5.12
CA ARG A 59 -10.31 8.27 5.29
C ARG A 59 -9.39 9.46 5.04
N LEU A 60 -9.65 10.24 3.98
CA LEU A 60 -8.87 11.46 3.71
C LEU A 60 -8.98 12.47 4.84
N ALA A 61 -10.20 12.71 5.37
CA ALA A 61 -10.41 13.59 6.50
C ALA A 61 -9.64 13.12 7.75
N ALA A 62 -9.68 11.82 8.05
CA ALA A 62 -8.93 11.24 9.16
C ALA A 62 -7.40 11.41 8.99
N LEU A 63 -6.88 11.17 7.78
CA LEU A 63 -5.47 11.40 7.47
C LEU A 63 -5.10 12.88 7.63
N ARG A 64 -5.98 13.79 7.20
CA ARG A 64 -5.76 15.23 7.35
C ARG A 64 -5.71 15.66 8.82
N ILE A 65 -6.64 15.18 9.65
CA ILE A 65 -6.62 15.43 11.10
C ILE A 65 -5.32 14.92 11.72
N LYS A 66 -4.86 13.73 11.31
CA LYS A 66 -3.60 13.14 11.77
C LYS A 66 -2.40 14.03 11.44
N GLN A 67 -2.33 14.56 10.22
CA GLN A 67 -1.30 15.53 9.81
C GLN A 67 -1.33 16.81 10.66
N LEU A 68 -2.51 17.38 10.89
CA LEU A 68 -2.66 18.60 11.68
C LEU A 68 -2.21 18.40 13.13
N LYS A 69 -2.64 17.31 13.77
CA LYS A 69 -2.18 16.94 15.13
C LYS A 69 -0.66 16.81 15.20
N THR A 70 -0.06 16.19 14.18
CA THR A 70 1.39 16.02 14.10
C THR A 70 2.11 17.36 14.00
N ARG A 71 1.58 18.29 13.19
CA ARG A 71 2.13 19.63 13.04
C ARG A 71 2.02 20.45 14.32
N LEU A 72 0.89 20.36 15.02
CA LEU A 72 0.69 21.02 16.31
C LEU A 72 1.71 20.51 17.34
N ASN A 73 1.81 19.18 17.48
CA ASN A 73 2.77 18.56 18.39
C ASN A 73 4.22 18.99 18.11
N TYR A 74 4.59 19.14 16.84
CA TYR A 74 5.91 19.64 16.45
C TYR A 74 6.13 21.09 16.89
N GLN A 75 5.13 21.96 16.71
CA GLN A 75 5.24 23.35 17.15
C GLN A 75 5.37 23.46 18.66
N ASP A 76 4.59 22.66 19.41
CA ASP A 76 4.67 22.60 20.87
C ASP A 76 6.06 22.13 21.33
N GLN A 77 6.58 21.07 20.72
CA GLN A 77 7.90 20.55 21.04
C GLN A 77 9.03 21.53 20.68
N LYS A 78 8.92 22.22 19.54
CA LYS A 78 9.89 23.25 19.16
C LYS A 78 9.92 24.36 20.22
N ARG A 79 8.75 24.79 20.68
CA ARG A 79 8.61 25.80 21.74
C ARG A 79 9.19 25.30 23.07
N GLU A 80 8.93 24.05 23.45
CA GLU A 80 9.54 23.42 24.63
C GLU A 80 11.08 23.45 24.55
N ASN A 81 11.65 23.07 23.40
CA ASN A 81 13.10 23.11 23.16
C ASN A 81 13.66 24.54 23.24
N GLU A 82 13.00 25.53 22.64
CA GLU A 82 13.39 26.94 22.73
C GLU A 82 13.40 27.45 24.17
N LEU A 83 12.42 27.03 24.99
CA LEU A 83 12.37 27.36 26.43
C LEU A 83 13.49 26.66 27.20
N ILE A 84 13.75 25.39 26.90
CA ILE A 84 14.84 24.62 27.51
C ILE A 84 16.19 25.30 27.25
N GLU A 85 16.45 25.66 26.00
CA GLU A 85 17.68 26.34 25.58
C GLU A 85 17.81 27.73 26.25
N LYS A 86 16.72 28.50 26.29
CA LYS A 86 16.71 29.85 26.89
C LYS A 86 16.93 29.84 28.42
N TYR A 87 16.36 28.87 29.11
CA TYR A 87 16.36 28.82 30.59
C TYR A 87 17.29 27.76 31.18
N GLY A 88 18.02 27.00 30.35
CA GLY A 88 18.92 25.93 30.81
C GLY A 88 18.21 24.78 31.53
N LEU A 89 16.96 24.48 31.17
CA LEU A 89 16.18 23.44 31.81
C LEU A 89 16.73 22.04 31.43
N PRO A 90 16.58 21.02 32.31
CA PRO A 90 16.94 19.66 31.93
C PRO A 90 16.02 19.13 30.82
N THR A 91 16.60 18.46 29.83
CA THR A 91 15.82 17.81 28.77
C THR A 91 15.04 16.62 29.33
N PRO A 92 13.74 16.48 29.03
CA PRO A 92 12.94 15.38 29.54
C PRO A 92 13.40 14.05 28.93
N PHE A 93 13.46 12.97 29.74
CA PHE A 93 13.67 11.60 29.27
C PHE A 93 12.39 11.05 28.60
N ARG A 94 11.97 11.67 27.51
CA ARG A 94 10.89 11.17 26.67
C ARG A 94 11.42 11.13 25.23
N PRO A 95 11.09 10.07 24.47
CA PRO A 95 11.44 10.05 23.05
C PRO A 95 10.81 11.27 22.38
N ASP A 96 11.56 11.84 21.43
CA ASP A 96 11.09 12.93 20.59
C ASP A 96 9.67 12.62 20.08
N ARG A 97 8.68 13.52 20.34
CA ARG A 97 7.28 13.26 19.99
C ARG A 97 7.11 13.01 18.49
N MET A 98 8.07 13.46 17.68
CA MET A 98 8.11 13.25 16.24
C MET A 98 8.79 11.94 15.79
N ALA A 99 9.58 11.26 16.63
CA ALA A 99 10.26 10.01 16.26
C ALA A 99 9.29 8.84 16.01
N PHE A 100 8.06 8.94 16.51
CA PHE A 100 7.05 7.86 16.43
C PHE A 100 6.05 8.01 15.27
N TYR A 101 6.17 9.05 14.44
CA TYR A 101 5.14 9.37 13.44
C TYR A 101 5.55 8.99 12.00
N PRO A 102 4.94 7.94 11.41
CA PRO A 102 5.42 7.29 10.18
C PRO A 102 5.23 8.10 8.88
N TYR A 103 4.55 9.24 8.91
CA TYR A 103 4.31 10.06 7.72
C TYR A 103 5.48 10.98 7.37
N PHE A 104 6.39 11.20 8.32
CA PHE A 104 7.71 11.76 8.06
C PHE A 104 8.68 10.59 8.18
N ALA A 105 8.94 9.89 7.07
CA ALA A 105 9.85 8.74 7.03
C ALA A 105 11.26 9.05 7.60
N VAL A 106 11.59 10.33 7.75
CA VAL A 106 12.75 10.87 8.44
C VAL A 106 12.26 12.15 9.15
N HIS A 107 12.59 12.33 10.43
CA HIS A 107 12.32 13.58 11.15
C HIS A 107 12.91 14.76 10.35
N PRO A 108 12.22 15.91 10.19
CA PRO A 108 12.68 16.97 9.30
C PRO A 108 14.04 17.59 9.71
N LEU A 109 14.41 17.51 11.00
CA LEU A 109 15.75 17.91 11.49
C LEU A 109 16.75 16.75 11.56
N HIS A 110 16.34 15.52 11.25
CA HIS A 110 17.27 14.39 11.25
C HIS A 110 18.13 14.51 10.00
N GLU A 111 19.42 14.75 10.23
CA GLU A 111 20.42 14.73 9.16
C GLU A 111 20.27 13.44 8.38
N LYS A 112 20.00 13.55 7.08
CA LYS A 112 20.02 12.39 6.19
C LYS A 112 21.41 11.78 6.33
N ARG A 113 21.50 10.59 6.94
CA ARG A 113 22.76 9.84 6.97
C ARG A 113 23.29 9.78 5.54
N LYS A 114 24.41 10.46 5.25
CA LYS A 114 25.12 10.27 3.98
C LYS A 114 25.37 8.77 3.89
N ARG A 115 24.81 8.13 2.86
CA ARG A 115 25.09 6.71 2.62
C ARG A 115 26.59 6.62 2.41
N VAL A 116 27.30 6.02 3.36
CA VAL A 116 28.71 5.70 3.18
C VAL A 116 28.75 4.70 2.01
N HIS A 117 29.34 5.09 0.89
CA HIS A 117 29.57 4.17 -0.21
C HIS A 117 30.65 3.19 0.25
N THR A 118 30.23 2.06 0.82
CA THR A 118 31.16 0.98 1.11
C THR A 118 31.54 0.35 -0.23
N PRO A 119 32.82 0.36 -0.62
CA PRO A 119 33.24 -0.31 -1.86
C PRO A 119 32.82 -1.77 -1.76
N ARG A 120 32.07 -2.23 -2.76
CA ARG A 120 31.60 -3.61 -2.82
C ARG A 120 32.83 -4.51 -2.95
N LYS A 121 32.97 -5.53 -2.09
CA LYS A 121 34.04 -6.53 -2.23
C LYS A 121 33.97 -7.11 -3.65
N LYS A 122 35.11 -7.17 -4.34
CA LYS A 122 35.18 -7.77 -5.68
C LYS A 122 34.71 -9.23 -5.58
N SER A 123 34.04 -9.71 -6.61
CA SER A 123 33.73 -11.14 -6.68
C SER A 123 35.01 -11.90 -7.02
N GLN A 124 35.11 -13.16 -6.60
CA GLN A 124 36.25 -14.01 -6.93
C GLN A 124 36.49 -14.09 -8.45
N ALA A 125 35.41 -14.08 -9.26
CA ALA A 125 35.50 -14.04 -10.71
C ALA A 125 36.12 -12.73 -11.23
N GLN A 126 35.81 -11.60 -10.58
CA GLN A 126 36.39 -10.31 -10.91
C GLN A 126 37.87 -10.25 -10.55
N GLU A 127 38.26 -10.82 -9.41
CA GLU A 127 39.67 -10.91 -9.00
C GLU A 127 40.47 -11.79 -9.95
N MET A 128 39.89 -12.92 -10.39
CA MET A 128 40.51 -13.79 -11.39
C MET A 128 40.62 -13.12 -12.75
N PHE A 129 39.59 -12.38 -13.18
CA PHE A 129 39.63 -11.63 -14.43
C PHE A 129 40.72 -10.55 -14.39
N ASP A 130 40.76 -9.73 -13.32
CA ASP A 130 41.78 -8.69 -13.13
C ASP A 130 43.20 -9.31 -13.12
N PHE A 131 43.37 -10.48 -12.51
CA PHE A 131 44.64 -11.22 -12.50
C PHE A 131 45.07 -11.64 -13.91
N PHE A 132 44.19 -12.28 -14.69
CA PHE A 132 44.52 -12.65 -16.07
C PHE A 132 44.77 -11.45 -16.98
N THR A 133 44.09 -10.34 -16.74
CA THR A 133 44.29 -9.11 -17.50
C THR A 133 45.64 -8.47 -17.17
N SER A 134 46.07 -8.51 -15.91
CA SER A 134 47.42 -8.04 -15.52
C SER A 134 48.57 -8.86 -16.11
N LEU A 135 48.33 -10.13 -16.41
CA LEU A 135 49.32 -11.02 -17.04
C LEU A 135 49.44 -10.81 -18.55
N SER A 136 48.46 -10.16 -19.19
CA SER A 136 48.48 -9.87 -20.63
C SER A 136 49.06 -8.50 -20.97
N ASP A 137 49.28 -7.65 -19.96
CA ASP A 137 49.82 -6.30 -20.12
C ASP A 137 51.36 -6.24 -19.89
N ASP A 138 52.00 -7.39 -19.58
CA ASP A 138 53.46 -7.61 -19.55
C ASP A 138 53.93 -8.36 -20.82
#